data_AF-A0A8J2HVC5-F1
#
_entry.id   AF-A0A8J2HVC5-F1
#
_cell.length_a   1.000
_cell.length_b   1.000
_cell.length_c   1.000
_cell.angle_alpha   90.00
_cell.angle_beta   90.00
_cell.angle_gamma   90.00
#
_symmetry.space_group_name_H-M   'P 1'
#
loop_
_entity.id
_entity.type
_entity.pdbx_description
1 polymer ?
#
loop_
_entity_poly.entity_id
_entity_poly.type
_entity_poly.pdbx_seq_one_letter_code
_entity_poly.pdbx_strand_id
1 'polypeptide(L)'
;MLPSKMRRLSGLFSGPKTSFQVLSDLHLDHESQYLTFHIPVAAPFLILAGNIGKLIDYEEYLSFLIRRCNLHEKVFLVLGPLEFHGIDWMDGLQLAHKMEKDPVTRGRLEVLYETRSDVPGTNITLLGCTMWSKIPESDTAAVLRKMPEFDEKDGIQLWDVAKHNSEHKRDIKWLTDEVKNSNASPSGALAPAVSSAAKDERQLVVVTAFAPDLRDCLDPWQVDAPWASAYGTNLLDGLHFGNVKLWISAWPEPRANVDISGLKVFNCWERFDLLFCPTCSSPMFCAFKDPARNLGVVTGTLGNVDVGDRELIKFGGMGYVLDTEDGGASPWICALNGDGVDLKSYEEMPPGRGQEAKEMLANWPQRSTLPELKTKEEDSVPIRCKCGGVDLLLRRGDYEHVSEEDLPSNVEPVSRKLKASFCACNSCRLQSGSDVFYWTFAETKYLSFGKSDGKAFPTDVFDLKDLIDAKDPVVGTMKYYTSSPDVHRFFCDTCSAVIFYTTGDRRQIVDIAIGVLESKNGARVENMLSWPFGKTMSFQEDGDGGWRESLYERLRSKAEEWRVARGYPKNWTSEEQYENIK
;
A
#
# COMPACT_ATOMS: atom_id res chain seq x y z
N MET A 1 -27.38 -28.79 -21.83
CA MET A 1 -27.55 -27.76 -22.88
C MET A 1 -28.73 -26.88 -22.50
N LEU A 2 -28.65 -25.57 -22.81
CA LEU A 2 -29.48 -24.41 -22.40
C LEU A 2 -29.15 -23.81 -21.00
N PRO A 3 -29.22 -22.47 -20.82
CA PRO A 3 -28.22 -21.52 -21.33
C PRO A 3 -27.79 -20.43 -20.32
N SER A 4 -26.80 -19.67 -20.79
CA SER A 4 -26.02 -18.58 -20.21
C SER A 4 -26.77 -17.43 -19.51
N LYS A 5 -26.18 -17.04 -18.36
CA LYS A 5 -25.90 -15.67 -17.87
C LYS A 5 -26.69 -14.52 -18.53
N MET A 6 -27.68 -13.99 -17.82
CA MET A 6 -28.14 -12.62 -18.01
C MET A 6 -27.10 -11.65 -17.39
N ARG A 7 -26.42 -10.87 -18.24
CA ARG A 7 -25.69 -9.68 -17.83
C ARG A 7 -26.68 -8.52 -17.70
N ARG A 8 -26.58 -7.75 -16.60
CA ARG A 8 -27.40 -6.55 -16.32
C ARG A 8 -27.23 -5.52 -17.45
N LEU A 9 -28.35 -5.00 -17.93
CA LEU A 9 -28.51 -4.06 -19.05
C LEU A 9 -28.15 -2.59 -18.72
N SER A 10 -27.32 -2.32 -17.70
CA SER A 10 -26.97 -0.94 -17.30
C SER A 10 -25.85 -0.30 -18.15
N GLY A 11 -25.30 -0.99 -19.13
CA GLY A 11 -24.19 -0.51 -19.97
C GLY A 11 -24.59 0.17 -21.28
N LEU A 12 -25.89 0.32 -21.58
CA LEU A 12 -26.37 0.76 -22.90
C LEU A 12 -26.46 2.28 -23.11
N PHE A 13 -26.12 3.10 -22.11
CA PHE A 13 -26.21 4.57 -22.20
C PHE A 13 -24.96 5.36 -21.74
N SER A 14 -23.83 4.71 -21.49
CA SER A 14 -22.56 5.43 -21.36
C SER A 14 -21.87 5.49 -22.73
N GLY A 15 -21.60 6.69 -23.23
CA GLY A 15 -20.76 6.89 -24.42
C GLY A 15 -19.38 6.22 -24.28
N PRO A 16 -18.59 6.14 -25.37
CA PRO A 16 -17.25 5.55 -25.31
C PRO A 16 -16.41 6.24 -24.23
N LYS A 17 -15.92 5.45 -23.26
CA LYS A 17 -15.06 5.95 -22.18
C LYS A 17 -13.63 6.05 -22.69
N THR A 18 -13.07 7.26 -22.74
CA THR A 18 -11.63 7.47 -22.94
C THR A 18 -10.90 7.26 -21.62
N SER A 19 -9.87 6.43 -21.62
CA SER A 19 -8.99 6.22 -20.45
C SER A 19 -7.61 6.82 -20.71
N PHE A 20 -7.08 7.52 -19.71
CA PHE A 20 -5.69 7.98 -19.66
C PHE A 20 -4.97 7.25 -18.54
N GLN A 21 -3.70 6.92 -18.79
CA GLN A 21 -2.75 6.58 -17.74
C GLN A 21 -1.95 7.86 -17.45
N VAL A 22 -1.87 8.27 -16.19
CA VAL A 22 -1.21 9.51 -15.78
C VAL A 22 -0.11 9.16 -14.81
N LEU A 23 1.09 9.71 -15.04
CA LEU A 23 2.24 9.60 -14.16
C LEU A 23 2.92 10.97 -14.08
N SER A 24 3.56 11.25 -12.95
CA SER A 24 4.31 12.48 -12.67
C SER A 24 5.44 12.14 -11.71
N ASP A 25 6.45 13.00 -11.61
CA ASP A 25 7.49 12.93 -10.57
C ASP A 25 8.18 11.56 -10.51
N LEU A 26 8.50 11.00 -11.68
CA LEU A 26 9.20 9.71 -11.78
C LEU A 26 10.69 9.84 -11.43
N HIS A 27 11.30 11.02 -11.61
CA HIS A 27 12.70 11.29 -11.28
C HIS A 27 13.69 10.21 -11.79
N LEU A 28 13.58 9.87 -13.08
CA LEU A 28 14.39 8.81 -13.71
C LEU A 28 15.88 9.14 -13.80
N ASP A 29 16.26 10.39 -13.50
CA ASP A 29 17.65 10.81 -13.34
C ASP A 29 18.31 10.15 -12.12
N HIS A 30 17.52 9.79 -11.11
CA HIS A 30 18.01 9.07 -9.95
C HIS A 30 18.52 7.68 -10.37
N GLU A 31 19.81 7.42 -10.14
CA GLU A 31 20.48 6.18 -10.54
C GLU A 31 20.36 5.82 -12.03
N SER A 32 20.10 6.82 -12.90
CA SER A 32 19.98 6.64 -14.36
C SER A 32 18.95 5.57 -14.76
N GLN A 33 17.80 5.56 -14.09
CA GLN A 33 16.73 4.57 -14.27
C GLN A 33 16.00 4.65 -15.62
N TYR A 34 16.37 5.57 -16.51
CA TYR A 34 15.80 5.72 -17.85
C TYR A 34 15.71 4.43 -18.66
N LEU A 35 16.64 3.48 -18.52
CA LEU A 35 16.64 2.22 -19.27
C LEU A 35 15.92 1.08 -18.55
N THR A 36 15.92 1.09 -17.22
CA THR A 36 15.41 0.00 -16.37
C THR A 36 13.98 0.23 -15.91
N PHE A 37 13.50 1.49 -15.94
CA PHE A 37 12.15 1.83 -15.54
C PHE A 37 11.11 1.41 -16.60
N HIS A 38 10.13 0.66 -16.13
CA HIS A 38 9.05 0.04 -16.89
C HIS A 38 7.73 0.47 -16.26
N ILE A 39 6.82 0.89 -17.12
CA ILE A 39 5.45 1.27 -16.79
C ILE A 39 4.52 0.24 -17.46
N PRO A 40 3.76 -0.55 -16.68
CA PRO A 40 2.71 -1.41 -17.24
C PRO A 40 1.67 -0.56 -17.96
N VAL A 41 1.23 -1.00 -19.14
CA VAL A 41 0.23 -0.27 -19.94
C VAL A 41 -1.15 -0.47 -19.32
N ALA A 42 -1.75 0.61 -18.83
CA ALA A 42 -3.09 0.61 -18.23
C ALA A 42 -4.14 1.32 -19.11
N ALA A 43 -3.71 2.07 -20.12
CA ALA A 43 -4.57 2.84 -21.01
C ALA A 43 -3.88 3.10 -22.36
N PRO A 44 -4.62 3.42 -23.45
CA PRO A 44 -4.03 3.74 -24.75
C PRO A 44 -3.29 5.09 -24.78
N PHE A 45 -3.67 6.05 -23.94
CA PHE A 45 -3.04 7.37 -23.85
C PHE A 45 -2.24 7.49 -22.56
N LEU A 46 -0.98 7.91 -22.66
CA LEU A 46 -0.12 8.18 -21.51
C LEU A 46 0.10 9.69 -21.37
N ILE A 47 -0.13 10.21 -20.17
CA ILE A 47 0.22 11.57 -19.77
C ILE A 47 1.37 11.48 -18.76
N LEU A 48 2.47 12.14 -19.08
CA LEU A 48 3.63 12.34 -18.24
C LEU A 48 3.62 13.80 -17.77
N ALA A 49 3.15 14.06 -16.56
CA ALA A 49 2.78 15.39 -16.06
C ALA A 49 3.94 16.14 -15.36
N GLY A 50 5.16 16.01 -15.89
CA GLY A 50 6.36 16.70 -15.38
C GLY A 50 7.20 15.88 -14.41
N ASN A 51 8.45 16.32 -14.22
CA ASN A 51 9.44 15.72 -13.33
C ASN A 51 9.73 14.23 -13.61
N ILE A 52 9.78 13.88 -14.88
CA ILE A 52 10.05 12.52 -15.35
C ILE A 52 11.54 12.26 -15.45
N GLY A 53 12.30 13.19 -15.99
CA GLY A 53 13.74 13.06 -16.23
C GLY A 53 14.36 14.38 -16.66
N LYS A 54 15.65 14.39 -17.00
CA LYS A 54 16.39 15.59 -17.42
C LYS A 54 16.58 15.59 -18.94
N LEU A 55 16.37 16.74 -19.57
CA LEU A 55 16.56 16.90 -21.02
C LEU A 55 18.03 16.82 -21.42
N ILE A 56 18.96 17.15 -20.51
CA ILE A 56 20.41 17.01 -20.73
C ILE A 56 20.83 15.53 -20.87
N ASP A 57 20.08 14.60 -20.30
CA ASP A 57 20.25 13.15 -20.44
C ASP A 57 19.57 12.65 -21.73
N TYR A 58 19.86 13.32 -22.84
CA TYR A 58 19.05 13.26 -24.07
C TYR A 58 18.84 11.83 -24.59
N GLU A 59 19.90 11.04 -24.72
CA GLU A 59 19.85 9.72 -25.35
C GLU A 59 19.08 8.71 -24.49
N GLU A 60 19.34 8.71 -23.19
CA GLU A 60 18.69 7.86 -22.21
C GLU A 60 17.20 8.21 -22.07
N TYR A 61 16.89 9.49 -21.98
CA TYR A 61 15.52 9.95 -21.81
C TYR A 61 14.69 9.74 -23.08
N LEU A 62 15.25 10.02 -24.27
CA LEU A 62 14.61 9.68 -25.54
C LEU A 62 14.38 8.17 -25.65
N SER A 63 15.35 7.35 -25.24
CA SER A 63 15.20 5.90 -25.21
C SER A 63 14.03 5.45 -24.34
N PHE A 64 13.81 6.08 -23.19
CA PHE A 64 12.63 5.85 -22.35
C PHE A 64 11.33 6.20 -23.10
N LEU A 65 11.26 7.41 -23.69
CA LEU A 65 10.07 7.90 -24.39
C LEU A 65 9.72 7.05 -25.62
N ILE A 66 10.71 6.55 -26.36
CA ILE A 66 10.50 5.62 -27.49
C ILE A 66 9.79 4.36 -27.01
N ARG A 67 10.24 3.77 -25.90
CA ARG A 67 9.59 2.56 -25.35
C ARG A 67 8.15 2.85 -24.97
N ARG A 68 7.84 4.05 -24.47
CA ARG A 68 6.46 4.45 -24.16
C ARG A 68 5.64 4.65 -25.44
N CYS A 69 6.17 5.32 -26.45
CA CYS A 69 5.53 5.54 -27.75
C CYS A 69 5.23 4.24 -28.48
N ASN A 70 6.04 3.19 -28.31
CA ASN A 70 5.78 1.88 -28.89
C ASN A 70 4.59 1.16 -28.25
N LEU A 71 4.27 1.48 -26.99
CA LEU A 71 3.25 0.81 -26.18
C LEU A 71 1.91 1.57 -26.11
N HIS A 72 1.93 2.87 -26.37
CA HIS A 72 0.75 3.74 -26.29
C HIS A 72 0.40 4.29 -27.67
N GLU A 73 -0.87 4.64 -27.88
CA GLU A 73 -1.34 5.30 -29.10
C GLU A 73 -0.77 6.72 -29.21
N LYS A 74 -0.72 7.43 -28.07
CA LYS A 74 -0.11 8.75 -27.94
C LYS A 74 0.48 8.91 -26.54
N VAL A 75 1.62 9.59 -26.45
CA VAL A 75 2.29 9.96 -25.21
C VAL A 75 2.37 11.49 -25.16
N PHE A 76 1.80 12.09 -24.13
CA PHE A 76 1.83 13.51 -23.87
C PHE A 76 2.81 13.80 -22.75
N LEU A 77 3.77 14.70 -22.97
CA LEU A 77 4.80 15.05 -22.00
C LEU A 77 4.68 16.53 -21.63
N VAL A 78 4.36 16.82 -20.37
CA VAL A 78 4.52 18.16 -19.78
C VAL A 78 5.94 18.25 -19.21
N LEU A 79 6.60 19.38 -19.41
CA LEU A 79 7.93 19.65 -18.86
C LEU A 79 7.78 20.28 -17.47
N GLY A 80 8.42 19.70 -16.46
CA GLY A 80 8.57 20.27 -15.12
C GLY A 80 9.95 20.90 -14.91
N PRO A 81 10.24 21.40 -13.70
CA PRO A 81 11.54 21.98 -13.38
C PRO A 81 12.71 20.99 -13.53
N LEU A 82 12.49 19.71 -13.22
CA LEU A 82 13.52 18.67 -13.36
C LEU A 82 14.02 18.53 -14.80
N GLU A 83 13.12 18.63 -15.79
CA GLU A 83 13.47 18.51 -17.20
C GLU A 83 14.56 19.51 -17.63
N PHE A 84 14.62 20.67 -16.99
CA PHE A 84 15.59 21.73 -17.28
C PHE A 84 16.82 21.72 -16.36
N HIS A 85 16.90 20.80 -15.40
CA HIS A 85 17.99 20.76 -14.43
C HIS A 85 19.35 20.50 -15.11
N GLY A 86 20.33 21.35 -14.83
CA GLY A 86 21.69 21.27 -15.38
C GLY A 86 21.86 21.86 -16.80
N ILE A 87 20.81 22.40 -17.43
CA ILE A 87 20.87 22.97 -18.78
C ILE A 87 20.24 24.38 -18.83
N ASP A 88 20.60 25.21 -19.82
CA ASP A 88 19.86 26.44 -20.10
C ASP A 88 18.44 26.10 -20.56
N TRP A 89 17.47 26.87 -20.06
CA TRP A 89 16.06 26.66 -20.35
C TRP A 89 15.73 26.63 -21.86
N MET A 90 16.34 27.51 -22.66
CA MET A 90 16.09 27.56 -24.11
C MET A 90 16.69 26.36 -24.83
N ASP A 91 17.88 25.94 -24.42
CA ASP A 91 18.53 24.74 -24.96
C ASP A 91 17.73 23.47 -24.60
N GLY A 92 17.21 23.40 -23.36
CA GLY A 92 16.26 22.38 -22.94
C GLY A 92 15.03 22.32 -23.85
N LEU A 93 14.38 23.45 -24.13
CA LEU A 93 13.24 23.50 -25.05
C LEU A 93 13.59 23.01 -26.47
N GLN A 94 14.78 23.33 -26.97
CA GLN A 94 15.24 22.82 -28.26
C GLN A 94 15.40 21.29 -28.23
N LEU A 95 15.92 20.72 -27.14
CA LEU A 95 16.05 19.28 -26.96
C LEU A 95 14.67 18.60 -26.87
N ALA A 96 13.73 19.17 -26.11
CA ALA A 96 12.36 18.65 -26.03
C ALA A 96 11.68 18.64 -27.41
N HIS A 97 11.81 19.73 -28.18
CA HIS A 97 11.30 19.79 -29.54
C HIS A 97 11.98 18.78 -30.48
N LYS A 98 13.30 18.61 -30.33
CA LYS A 98 14.07 17.60 -31.07
C LYS A 98 13.56 16.18 -30.78
N MET A 99 13.28 15.85 -29.51
CA MET A 99 12.70 14.55 -29.13
C MET A 99 11.32 14.33 -29.73
N GLU A 100 10.44 15.34 -29.67
CA GLU A 100 9.10 15.27 -30.26
C GLU A 100 9.14 15.00 -31.77
N LYS A 101 10.05 15.67 -32.48
CA LYS A 101 10.23 15.55 -33.93
C LYS A 101 11.08 14.35 -34.36
N ASP A 102 11.67 13.62 -33.41
CA ASP A 102 12.54 12.51 -33.75
C ASP A 102 11.72 11.40 -34.47
N PRO A 103 12.11 10.98 -35.69
CA PRO A 103 11.37 9.97 -36.46
C PRO A 103 11.12 8.66 -35.69
N VAL A 104 11.97 8.34 -34.72
CA VAL A 104 11.85 7.15 -33.87
C VAL A 104 10.61 7.15 -32.98
N THR A 105 10.06 8.33 -32.64
CA THR A 105 8.82 8.45 -31.85
C THR A 105 7.57 8.21 -32.70
N ARG A 106 7.71 8.15 -34.03
CA ARG A 106 6.63 7.91 -35.00
C ARG A 106 5.46 8.90 -34.87
N GLY A 107 5.74 10.13 -34.43
CA GLY A 107 4.73 11.18 -34.20
C GLY A 107 3.79 10.89 -33.02
N ARG A 108 4.12 9.90 -32.18
CA ARG A 108 3.31 9.52 -31.01
C ARG A 108 3.65 10.31 -29.76
N LEU A 109 4.84 10.91 -29.70
CA LEU A 109 5.22 11.83 -28.63
C LEU A 109 4.69 13.23 -28.98
N GLU A 110 4.13 13.92 -27.99
CA GLU A 110 3.73 15.32 -28.10
C GLU A 110 4.11 16.05 -26.81
N VAL A 111 4.93 17.09 -26.97
CA VAL A 111 5.38 17.92 -25.84
C VAL A 111 4.35 19.01 -25.60
N LEU A 112 3.87 19.05 -24.37
CA LEU A 112 2.87 19.99 -23.89
C LEU A 112 3.55 21.14 -23.16
N TYR A 113 3.99 22.15 -23.92
CA TYR A 113 4.60 23.37 -23.42
C TYR A 113 3.94 24.57 -24.10
N GLU A 114 2.91 25.12 -23.45
CA GLU A 114 1.96 26.06 -24.08
C GLU A 114 1.30 25.45 -25.33
N THR A 115 0.89 24.18 -25.23
CA THR A 115 0.33 23.38 -26.35
C THR A 115 -1.14 23.02 -26.12
N ARG A 116 -1.97 23.23 -27.16
CA ARG A 116 -3.33 22.69 -27.29
C ARG A 116 -3.29 21.43 -28.16
N SER A 117 -3.72 20.30 -27.62
CA SER A 117 -3.71 19.02 -28.32
C SER A 117 -5.06 18.31 -28.26
N ASP A 118 -5.56 17.86 -29.42
CA ASP A 118 -6.78 17.04 -29.47
C ASP A 118 -6.42 15.56 -29.35
N VAL A 119 -7.05 14.87 -28.39
CA VAL A 119 -6.79 13.45 -28.15
C VAL A 119 -7.43 12.62 -29.28
N PRO A 120 -6.64 11.83 -30.04
CA PRO A 120 -7.11 11.13 -31.23
C PRO A 120 -8.36 10.27 -30.98
N GLY A 121 -9.38 10.41 -31.83
CA GLY A 121 -10.59 9.60 -31.75
C GLY A 121 -11.54 9.94 -30.59
N THR A 122 -11.32 11.05 -29.89
CA THR A 122 -12.14 11.46 -28.73
C THR A 122 -12.63 12.90 -28.88
N ASN A 123 -13.55 13.34 -28.01
CA ASN A 123 -13.95 14.74 -27.87
C ASN A 123 -13.11 15.51 -26.82
N ILE A 124 -11.94 14.99 -26.42
CA ILE A 124 -11.10 15.58 -25.37
C ILE A 124 -10.01 16.45 -26.01
N THR A 125 -9.81 17.64 -25.45
CA THR A 125 -8.70 18.54 -25.77
C THR A 125 -7.86 18.74 -24.52
N LEU A 126 -6.56 18.50 -24.63
CA LEU A 126 -5.56 18.78 -23.61
C LEU A 126 -5.00 20.20 -23.83
N LEU A 127 -4.93 20.99 -22.76
CA LEU A 127 -4.09 22.17 -22.68
C LEU A 127 -2.96 21.85 -21.72
N GLY A 128 -1.72 21.93 -22.16
CA GLY A 128 -0.60 21.68 -21.26
C GLY A 128 0.51 22.71 -21.36
N CYS A 129 1.04 23.04 -20.18
CA CYS A 129 2.16 23.94 -19.96
C CYS A 129 2.85 23.53 -18.66
N THR A 130 4.08 23.99 -18.43
CA THR A 130 4.74 23.79 -17.14
C THR A 130 3.92 24.39 -16.01
N MET A 131 3.31 25.57 -16.27
CA MET A 131 2.58 26.39 -15.31
C MET A 131 3.49 26.86 -14.18
N TRP A 132 4.62 27.47 -14.52
CA TRP A 132 5.58 27.97 -13.53
C TRP A 132 4.86 28.73 -12.41
N SER A 133 5.25 28.48 -11.16
CA SER A 133 4.63 29.12 -10.00
C SER A 133 4.97 30.61 -9.90
N LYS A 134 4.22 31.36 -9.09
CA LYS A 134 4.54 32.76 -8.81
C LYS A 134 5.28 32.86 -7.49
N ILE A 135 6.50 33.40 -7.51
CA ILE A 135 7.31 33.62 -6.32
C ILE A 135 7.25 35.10 -5.93
N PRO A 136 6.58 35.47 -4.84
CA PRO A 136 6.60 36.83 -4.30
C PRO A 136 8.01 37.26 -3.84
N GLU A 137 8.23 38.57 -3.80
CA GLU A 137 9.49 39.14 -3.27
C GLU A 137 9.74 38.72 -1.82
N SER A 138 8.68 38.61 -1.01
CA SER A 138 8.76 38.15 0.39
C SER A 138 9.31 36.72 0.54
N ASP A 139 9.09 35.88 -0.47
CA ASP A 139 9.33 34.45 -0.42
C ASP A 139 10.66 34.07 -1.09
N THR A 140 11.20 35.00 -1.90
CA THR A 140 12.40 34.82 -2.74
C THR A 140 13.58 34.23 -1.98
N ALA A 141 13.91 34.78 -0.80
CA ALA A 141 15.06 34.32 -0.03
C ALA A 141 14.90 32.87 0.47
N ALA A 142 13.69 32.46 0.83
CA ALA A 142 13.41 31.11 1.30
C ALA A 142 13.35 30.11 0.14
N VAL A 143 12.78 30.51 -0.99
CA VAL A 143 12.72 29.73 -2.23
C VAL A 143 14.13 29.46 -2.77
N LEU A 144 14.96 30.50 -2.96
CA LEU A 144 16.32 30.36 -3.48
C LEU A 144 17.20 29.42 -2.63
N ARG A 145 16.96 29.37 -1.32
CA ARG A 145 17.71 28.49 -0.41
C ARG A 145 17.30 27.02 -0.51
N LYS A 146 16.08 26.73 -0.96
CA LYS A 146 15.46 25.41 -0.81
C LYS A 146 15.24 24.69 -2.14
N MET A 147 14.97 25.44 -3.20
CA MET A 147 14.50 24.90 -4.47
C MET A 147 15.68 24.54 -5.40
N PRO A 148 15.82 23.27 -5.80
CA PRO A 148 16.96 22.81 -6.61
C PRO A 148 17.11 23.50 -7.97
N GLU A 149 16.01 23.96 -8.56
CA GLU A 149 16.02 24.63 -9.86
C GLU A 149 16.77 25.98 -9.85
N PHE A 150 16.94 26.60 -8.69
CA PHE A 150 17.70 27.84 -8.52
C PHE A 150 19.13 27.62 -7.99
N ASP A 151 19.58 26.37 -7.84
CA ASP A 151 20.95 26.11 -7.42
C ASP A 151 21.92 26.65 -8.48
N GLU A 152 22.89 27.45 -8.05
CA GLU A 152 23.81 28.19 -8.93
C GLU A 152 24.76 27.25 -9.71
N LYS A 153 25.01 26.04 -9.18
CA LYS A 153 25.97 25.09 -9.74
C LYS A 153 25.29 24.01 -10.57
N ASP A 154 24.22 23.42 -10.03
CA ASP A 154 23.58 22.22 -10.56
C ASP A 154 22.14 22.48 -11.07
N GLY A 155 21.54 23.64 -10.76
CA GLY A 155 20.17 24.00 -11.11
C GLY A 155 19.94 24.30 -12.60
N ILE A 156 18.83 24.96 -12.92
CA ILE A 156 18.57 25.41 -14.29
C ILE A 156 19.53 26.56 -14.61
N GLN A 157 20.29 26.45 -15.70
CA GLN A 157 21.28 27.48 -16.03
C GLN A 157 20.59 28.80 -16.39
N LEU A 158 21.16 29.92 -15.92
CA LEU A 158 20.64 31.27 -16.18
C LEU A 158 19.15 31.41 -15.82
N TRP A 159 18.74 30.77 -14.72
CA TRP A 159 17.37 30.79 -14.21
C TRP A 159 17.31 31.50 -12.86
N ASP A 160 16.69 32.68 -12.85
CA ASP A 160 16.44 33.46 -11.64
C ASP A 160 14.94 33.62 -11.39
N VAL A 161 14.59 34.17 -10.21
CA VAL A 161 13.19 34.39 -9.82
C VAL A 161 12.48 35.36 -10.77
N ALA A 162 13.19 36.30 -11.40
CA ALA A 162 12.59 37.23 -12.35
C ALA A 162 12.15 36.51 -13.64
N LYS A 163 13.00 35.62 -14.17
CA LYS A 163 12.72 34.78 -15.33
C LYS A 163 11.62 33.76 -15.02
N HIS A 164 11.68 33.09 -13.87
CA HIS A 164 10.62 32.19 -13.38
C HIS A 164 9.25 32.87 -13.35
N ASN A 165 9.18 34.06 -12.74
CA ASN A 165 7.94 34.84 -12.67
C ASN A 165 7.50 35.42 -14.03
N SER A 166 8.43 35.59 -14.97
CA SER A 166 8.11 36.00 -16.34
C SER A 166 7.42 34.86 -17.09
N GLU A 167 7.95 33.65 -17.02
CA GLU A 167 7.32 32.48 -17.66
C GLU A 167 6.00 32.11 -16.97
N HIS A 168 5.87 32.27 -15.66
CA HIS A 168 4.57 32.15 -14.97
C HIS A 168 3.49 33.06 -15.60
N LYS A 169 3.80 34.33 -15.85
CA LYS A 169 2.85 35.27 -16.47
C LYS A 169 2.50 34.86 -17.90
N ARG A 170 3.47 34.28 -18.61
CA ARG A 170 3.29 33.78 -19.97
C ARG A 170 2.32 32.60 -19.98
N ASP A 171 2.57 31.60 -19.14
CA ASP A 171 1.74 30.41 -18.97
C ASP A 171 0.29 30.79 -18.60
N ILE A 172 0.08 31.67 -17.61
CA ILE A 172 -1.27 32.14 -17.24
C ILE A 172 -1.97 32.78 -18.44
N LYS A 173 -1.27 33.68 -19.15
CA LYS A 173 -1.87 34.41 -20.27
C LYS A 173 -2.28 33.44 -21.37
N TRP A 174 -1.37 32.54 -21.77
CA TRP A 174 -1.63 31.53 -22.79
C TRP A 174 -2.81 30.64 -22.39
N LEU A 175 -2.79 30.08 -21.18
CA LEU A 175 -3.82 29.16 -20.71
C LEU A 175 -5.19 29.85 -20.64
N THR A 176 -5.24 31.09 -20.15
CA THR A 176 -6.47 31.88 -20.09
C THR A 176 -7.04 32.15 -21.48
N ASP A 177 -6.19 32.45 -22.47
CA ASP A 177 -6.61 32.71 -23.85
C ASP A 177 -7.14 31.42 -24.51
N GLU A 178 -6.47 30.27 -24.30
CA GLU A 178 -6.89 28.98 -24.85
C GLU A 178 -8.19 28.44 -24.25
N VAL A 179 -8.38 28.62 -22.94
CA VAL A 179 -9.60 28.22 -22.23
C VAL A 179 -10.81 29.03 -22.73
N LYS A 180 -10.61 30.32 -23.05
CA LYS A 180 -11.66 31.18 -23.66
C LYS A 180 -11.94 30.81 -25.12
N ASN A 181 -10.97 30.21 -25.82
CA ASN A 181 -11.07 29.91 -27.23
C ASN A 181 -11.69 28.52 -27.48
N SER A 182 -13.01 28.41 -27.30
CA SER A 182 -13.76 27.16 -27.41
C SER A 182 -13.78 26.53 -28.82
N ASN A 183 -13.30 27.23 -29.86
CA ASN A 183 -13.27 26.76 -31.26
C ASN A 183 -11.87 26.79 -31.90
N ALA A 184 -10.79 26.88 -31.13
CA ALA A 184 -9.43 26.91 -31.68
C ALA A 184 -9.06 25.56 -32.30
N SER A 185 -8.56 25.56 -33.55
CA SER A 185 -7.93 24.39 -34.16
C SER A 185 -6.51 24.19 -33.58
N PRO A 186 -5.99 22.93 -33.52
CA PRO A 186 -4.63 22.66 -33.06
C PRO A 186 -3.60 23.44 -33.88
N SER A 187 -2.61 24.03 -33.21
CA SER A 187 -1.47 24.68 -33.87
C SER A 187 -0.57 23.66 -34.55
N GLY A 188 -0.62 23.58 -35.89
CA GLY A 188 0.44 22.92 -36.69
C GLY A 188 0.05 21.77 -37.63
N ALA A 189 -1.23 21.45 -37.86
CA ALA A 189 -1.63 20.41 -38.82
C ALA A 189 -2.48 20.96 -39.97
N LEU A 190 -1.93 20.94 -41.19
CA LEU A 190 -2.70 21.06 -42.43
C LEU A 190 -3.48 19.76 -42.65
N ALA A 191 -4.75 19.72 -42.24
CA ALA A 191 -5.68 18.66 -42.63
C ALA A 191 -7.08 19.22 -42.93
N PRO A 192 -7.78 18.72 -43.95
CA PRO A 192 -8.97 19.35 -44.50
C PRO A 192 -10.19 19.21 -43.59
N ALA A 193 -11.01 20.25 -43.59
CA ALA A 193 -12.27 20.32 -42.86
C ALA A 193 -13.21 19.17 -43.22
N VAL A 194 -13.54 18.34 -42.25
CA VAL A 194 -14.64 17.37 -42.34
C VAL A 194 -15.88 17.97 -41.69
N SER A 195 -16.97 17.88 -42.44
CA SER A 195 -18.27 18.47 -42.21
C SER A 195 -18.96 18.07 -40.91
N SER A 196 -19.58 19.08 -40.30
CA SER A 196 -20.74 19.06 -39.40
C SER A 196 -21.48 17.72 -39.21
N ALA A 197 -21.22 17.06 -38.08
CA ALA A 197 -22.15 16.15 -37.42
C ALA A 197 -22.08 16.44 -35.91
N ALA A 198 -23.25 16.69 -35.30
CA ALA A 198 -23.52 16.92 -33.86
C ALA A 198 -22.38 17.55 -33.02
N LYS A 199 -22.56 18.81 -32.58
CA LYS A 199 -21.71 19.45 -31.57
C LYS A 199 -21.79 18.68 -30.24
N ASP A 200 -21.05 17.58 -30.11
CA ASP A 200 -20.59 17.14 -28.80
C ASP A 200 -19.57 18.17 -28.34
N GLU A 201 -19.91 18.89 -27.27
CA GLU A 201 -19.04 19.87 -26.65
C GLU A 201 -17.70 19.21 -26.30
N ARG A 202 -16.60 19.79 -26.81
CA ARG A 202 -15.25 19.30 -26.53
C ARG A 202 -14.99 19.43 -25.02
N GLN A 203 -14.48 18.38 -24.41
CA GLN A 203 -14.09 18.40 -23.00
C GLN A 203 -12.66 18.90 -22.88
N LEU A 204 -12.50 20.01 -22.16
CA LEU A 204 -11.19 20.61 -21.93
C LEU A 204 -10.54 20.02 -20.69
N VAL A 205 -9.33 19.49 -20.82
CA VAL A 205 -8.52 18.98 -19.71
C VAL A 205 -7.22 19.77 -19.67
N VAL A 206 -6.86 20.27 -18.49
CA VAL A 206 -5.60 20.98 -18.29
C VAL A 206 -4.59 20.04 -17.64
N VAL A 207 -3.34 20.05 -18.10
CA VAL A 207 -2.25 19.26 -17.56
C VAL A 207 -1.06 20.17 -17.25
N THR A 208 -0.63 20.22 -15.99
CA THR A 208 0.47 21.08 -15.55
C THR A 208 1.46 20.36 -14.66
N ALA A 209 2.72 20.82 -14.64
CA ALA A 209 3.72 20.29 -13.73
C ALA A 209 3.55 20.89 -12.32
N PHE A 210 3.36 22.20 -12.21
CA PHE A 210 3.09 22.84 -10.91
C PHE A 210 1.60 22.80 -10.56
N ALA A 211 1.32 22.87 -9.26
CA ALA A 211 -0.03 22.85 -8.74
C ALA A 211 -0.81 24.14 -9.07
N PRO A 212 -2.07 24.03 -9.53
CA PRO A 212 -2.94 25.18 -9.82
C PRO A 212 -3.64 25.75 -8.58
N ASP A 213 -3.42 25.14 -7.42
CA ASP A 213 -3.92 25.58 -6.13
C ASP A 213 -2.97 25.12 -5.04
N LEU A 214 -2.59 25.97 -4.10
CA LEU A 214 -1.73 25.61 -2.98
C LEU A 214 -2.53 25.06 -1.80
N ARG A 215 -3.77 25.52 -1.59
CA ARG A 215 -4.59 25.10 -0.45
C ARG A 215 -5.11 23.70 -0.61
N ASP A 216 -5.55 23.38 -1.83
CA ASP A 216 -5.96 22.03 -2.13
C ASP A 216 -4.71 21.16 -2.29
N CYS A 217 -3.59 21.68 -2.82
CA CYS A 217 -2.42 20.86 -3.15
C CYS A 217 -1.26 20.77 -2.16
N LEU A 218 -1.27 21.53 -1.07
CA LEU A 218 -0.26 21.43 -0.02
C LEU A 218 -0.93 21.21 1.34
N ASP A 219 -0.18 20.65 2.28
CA ASP A 219 -0.64 20.59 3.65
C ASP A 219 -0.89 22.00 4.21
N PRO A 220 -1.87 22.21 5.12
CA PRO A 220 -2.19 23.53 5.66
C PRO A 220 -1.01 24.30 6.26
N TRP A 221 -0.05 23.59 6.88
CA TRP A 221 1.16 24.21 7.46
C TRP A 221 2.18 24.64 6.39
N GLN A 222 2.11 24.03 5.19
CA GLN A 222 2.95 24.38 4.06
C GLN A 222 2.35 25.54 3.28
N VAL A 223 1.03 25.73 3.23
CA VAL A 223 0.38 26.80 2.44
C VAL A 223 0.97 28.18 2.76
N ASP A 224 1.23 28.45 4.05
CA ASP A 224 1.79 29.73 4.51
C ASP A 224 3.32 29.70 4.68
N ALA A 225 3.98 28.61 4.30
CA ALA A 225 5.43 28.51 4.41
C ALA A 225 6.11 29.43 3.37
N PRO A 226 7.21 30.12 3.71
CA PRO A 226 7.88 31.05 2.79
C PRO A 226 8.44 30.43 1.49
N TRP A 227 8.46 29.11 1.35
CA TRP A 227 8.87 28.41 0.13
C TRP A 227 7.70 27.81 -0.66
N ALA A 228 6.47 27.89 -0.15
CA ALA A 228 5.30 27.25 -0.73
C ALA A 228 4.94 27.81 -2.11
N SER A 229 5.23 29.10 -2.30
CA SER A 229 5.08 29.80 -3.58
C SER A 229 5.89 29.17 -4.71
N ALA A 230 6.87 28.31 -4.40
CA ALA A 230 7.59 27.57 -5.41
C ALA A 230 6.80 26.38 -5.95
N TYR A 231 5.89 25.76 -5.19
CA TYR A 231 5.22 24.52 -5.59
C TYR A 231 3.97 24.71 -6.47
N GLY A 232 3.42 25.92 -6.54
CA GLY A 232 2.19 26.17 -7.28
C GLY A 232 1.71 27.61 -7.19
N THR A 233 0.54 27.86 -7.74
CA THR A 233 -0.11 29.18 -7.75
C THR A 233 -1.62 29.02 -7.63
N ASN A 234 -2.30 29.83 -6.82
CA ASN A 234 -3.76 29.73 -6.65
C ASN A 234 -4.51 30.32 -7.85
N LEU A 235 -4.94 29.45 -8.78
CA LEU A 235 -5.63 29.81 -10.02
C LEU A 235 -7.11 29.43 -10.01
N LEU A 236 -7.50 28.46 -9.18
CA LEU A 236 -8.83 27.85 -9.23
C LEU A 236 -9.93 28.67 -8.52
N ASP A 237 -9.55 29.63 -7.67
CA ASP A 237 -10.49 30.53 -6.96
C ASP A 237 -11.29 31.48 -7.89
N GLY A 238 -10.97 31.55 -9.19
CA GLY A 238 -11.59 32.45 -10.17
C GLY A 238 -12.54 31.77 -11.18
N LEU A 239 -13.46 32.54 -11.77
CA LEU A 239 -14.37 32.07 -12.84
C LEU A 239 -13.68 31.79 -14.20
N HIS A 240 -12.37 32.00 -14.30
CA HIS A 240 -11.63 31.96 -15.56
C HIS A 240 -11.49 30.55 -16.15
N PHE A 241 -11.62 29.51 -15.33
CA PHE A 241 -11.43 28.12 -15.72
C PHE A 241 -12.70 27.26 -15.59
N GLY A 242 -13.89 27.88 -15.49
CA GLY A 242 -15.15 27.17 -15.23
C GLY A 242 -15.59 26.16 -16.31
N ASN A 243 -15.02 26.21 -17.51
CA ASN A 243 -15.23 25.25 -18.59
C ASN A 243 -14.14 24.16 -18.69
N VAL A 244 -13.14 24.18 -17.81
CA VAL A 244 -12.17 23.08 -17.67
C VAL A 244 -12.85 21.92 -16.94
N LYS A 245 -12.87 20.74 -17.57
CA LYS A 245 -13.54 19.54 -17.05
C LYS A 245 -12.71 18.81 -16.00
N LEU A 246 -11.39 18.81 -16.15
CA LEU A 246 -10.44 18.15 -15.28
C LEU A 246 -9.11 18.90 -15.33
N TRP A 247 -8.46 19.05 -14.18
CA TRP A 247 -7.09 19.52 -14.08
C TRP A 247 -6.22 18.38 -13.54
N ILE A 248 -5.09 18.13 -14.20
CA ILE A 248 -4.10 17.13 -13.81
C ILE A 248 -2.83 17.86 -13.42
N SER A 249 -2.35 17.66 -12.20
CA SER A 249 -1.07 18.19 -11.71
C SER A 249 -0.33 17.17 -10.84
N ALA A 250 0.98 17.35 -10.70
CA ALA A 250 1.86 16.63 -9.78
C ALA A 250 1.41 16.74 -8.31
N TRP A 251 1.58 15.68 -7.51
CA TRP A 251 0.96 15.55 -6.18
C TRP A 251 1.64 14.55 -5.23
N PRO A 252 1.58 14.78 -3.91
CA PRO A 252 1.10 13.78 -2.94
C PRO A 252 -0.18 14.24 -2.20
N GLU A 253 -1.11 13.32 -1.87
CA GLU A 253 -2.41 13.64 -1.24
C GLU A 253 -2.24 14.09 0.19
N PRO A 254 -2.48 15.38 0.53
CA PRO A 254 -2.52 15.83 1.89
C PRO A 254 -3.51 14.96 2.65
N ARG A 255 -3.10 14.55 3.85
CA ARG A 255 -3.93 13.75 4.76
C ARG A 255 -5.35 14.31 4.93
N ALA A 256 -5.49 15.64 4.86
CA ALA A 256 -6.77 16.34 5.01
C ALA A 256 -7.81 15.96 3.93
N ASN A 257 -7.35 15.52 2.75
CA ASN A 257 -8.22 15.24 1.60
C ASN A 257 -8.57 13.75 1.47
N VAL A 258 -7.94 12.87 2.26
CA VAL A 258 -8.30 11.44 2.32
C VAL A 258 -9.56 11.28 3.16
N ASP A 259 -10.68 10.89 2.54
CA ASP A 259 -11.91 10.58 3.27
C ASP A 259 -11.74 9.31 4.12
N ILE A 260 -11.55 9.53 5.41
CA ILE A 260 -11.45 8.50 6.45
C ILE A 260 -12.73 8.39 7.30
N SER A 261 -13.80 9.13 6.96
CA SER A 261 -15.01 9.21 7.79
C SER A 261 -15.74 7.88 7.95
N GLY A 262 -15.57 6.96 7.00
CA GLY A 262 -16.11 5.60 7.05
C GLY A 262 -15.29 4.61 7.90
N LEU A 263 -14.14 5.02 8.44
CA LEU A 263 -13.23 4.15 9.18
C LEU A 263 -13.39 4.32 10.68
N LYS A 264 -13.19 3.22 11.42
CA LYS A 264 -13.04 3.27 12.87
C LYS A 264 -11.62 3.59 13.26
N VAL A 265 -11.47 4.32 14.37
CA VAL A 265 -10.18 4.74 14.91
C VAL A 265 -9.92 4.02 16.23
N PHE A 266 -8.79 3.33 16.32
CA PHE A 266 -8.29 2.77 17.57
C PHE A 266 -7.05 3.52 18.05
N ASN A 267 -7.20 4.17 19.21
CA ASN A 267 -6.17 5.02 19.82
C ASN A 267 -5.40 4.23 20.89
N CYS A 268 -4.35 3.51 20.49
CA CYS A 268 -3.58 2.68 21.43
C CYS A 268 -2.08 2.97 21.45
N TRP A 269 -1.53 3.54 20.39
CA TRP A 269 -0.11 3.82 20.30
C TRP A 269 0.14 5.33 20.40
N GLU A 270 1.28 5.69 21.00
CA GLU A 270 1.66 7.10 21.18
C GLU A 270 1.95 7.80 19.85
N ARG A 271 2.32 7.06 18.81
CA ARG A 271 2.79 7.64 17.54
C ARG A 271 1.75 7.66 16.43
N PHE A 272 0.76 6.78 16.46
CA PHE A 272 -0.29 6.72 15.44
C PHE A 272 -1.55 6.05 15.96
N ASP A 273 -2.66 6.34 15.29
CA ASP A 273 -3.93 5.64 15.43
C ASP A 273 -4.11 4.64 14.30
N LEU A 274 -4.70 3.50 14.61
CA LEU A 274 -5.07 2.51 13.61
C LEU A 274 -6.45 2.83 13.06
N LEU A 275 -6.55 2.99 11.75
CA LEU A 275 -7.81 3.21 11.04
C LEU A 275 -8.19 1.95 10.28
N PHE A 276 -9.38 1.43 10.56
CA PHE A 276 -9.82 0.14 10.04
C PHE A 276 -11.29 0.14 9.61
N CYS A 277 -11.62 -0.78 8.71
CA CYS A 277 -12.99 -0.98 8.22
C CYS A 277 -13.87 -1.53 9.35
N PRO A 278 -14.97 -0.85 9.74
CA PRO A 278 -15.86 -1.31 10.81
C PRO A 278 -16.64 -2.58 10.47
N THR A 279 -16.67 -2.98 9.19
CA THR A 279 -17.43 -4.15 8.71
C THR A 279 -16.60 -5.42 8.77
N CYS A 280 -15.35 -5.37 8.29
CA CYS A 280 -14.52 -6.56 8.08
C CYS A 280 -13.18 -6.51 8.82
N SER A 281 -12.99 -5.58 9.76
CA SER A 281 -11.75 -5.39 10.53
C SER A 281 -10.49 -5.10 9.75
N SER A 282 -10.57 -4.84 8.44
CA SER A 282 -9.39 -4.56 7.62
C SER A 282 -8.69 -3.30 8.11
N PRO A 283 -7.46 -3.37 8.65
CA PRO A 283 -6.67 -2.18 8.91
C PRO A 283 -6.22 -1.58 7.59
N MET A 284 -6.49 -0.29 7.40
CA MET A 284 -6.25 0.40 6.12
C MET A 284 -5.15 1.44 6.24
N PHE A 285 -5.19 2.24 7.31
CA PHE A 285 -4.23 3.31 7.52
C PHE A 285 -3.70 3.37 8.96
N CYS A 286 -2.49 3.90 9.09
CA CYS A 286 -1.93 4.40 10.33
C CYS A 286 -1.92 5.92 10.28
N ALA A 287 -2.79 6.56 11.06
CA ALA A 287 -2.83 8.01 11.17
C ALA A 287 -1.85 8.47 12.25
N PHE A 288 -0.68 8.97 11.86
CA PHE A 288 0.31 9.44 12.81
C PHE A 288 -0.25 10.58 13.69
N LYS A 289 0.17 10.64 14.96
CA LYS A 289 -0.26 11.71 15.88
C LYS A 289 0.24 13.08 15.44
N ASP A 290 1.37 13.11 14.74
CA ASP A 290 1.82 14.29 14.00
C ASP A 290 0.90 14.50 12.78
N PRO A 291 0.07 15.56 12.77
CA PRO A 291 -0.86 15.82 11.67
C PRO A 291 -0.14 16.21 10.38
N ALA A 292 1.12 16.63 10.43
CA ALA A 292 1.93 16.94 9.26
C ALA A 292 2.45 15.69 8.53
N ARG A 293 2.24 14.49 9.08
CA ARG A 293 2.58 13.24 8.41
C ARG A 293 1.38 12.69 7.64
N ASN A 294 1.65 12.32 6.39
CA ASN A 294 0.75 11.52 5.56
C ASN A 294 0.28 10.26 6.30
N LEU A 295 -0.91 9.79 5.95
CA LEU A 295 -1.38 8.48 6.42
C LEU A 295 -0.41 7.40 5.97
N GLY A 296 0.02 6.55 6.90
CA GLY A 296 0.68 5.30 6.53
C GLY A 296 -0.35 4.34 5.96
N VAL A 297 -0.02 3.62 4.88
CA VAL A 297 -0.89 2.58 4.30
C VAL A 297 -0.46 1.22 4.84
N VAL A 298 -1.42 0.40 5.29
CA VAL A 298 -1.16 -0.96 5.76
C VAL A 298 -0.99 -1.89 4.54
N THR A 299 0.07 -2.72 4.52
CA THR A 299 0.43 -3.49 3.30
C THR A 299 -0.65 -4.45 2.83
N GLY A 300 -1.48 -4.96 3.74
CA GLY A 300 -2.60 -5.83 3.40
C GLY A 300 -3.62 -5.22 2.42
N THR A 301 -3.73 -3.89 2.31
CA THR A 301 -4.63 -3.24 1.34
C THR A 301 -4.04 -3.11 -0.07
N LEU A 302 -2.73 -3.34 -0.22
CA LEU A 302 -2.05 -3.19 -1.50
C LEU A 302 -2.43 -4.34 -2.44
N GLY A 303 -2.74 -4.04 -3.70
CA GLY A 303 -2.94 -5.06 -4.72
C GLY A 303 -1.71 -5.93 -4.91
N ASN A 304 -1.89 -7.17 -5.37
CA ASN A 304 -0.78 -7.95 -5.89
C ASN A 304 -0.58 -7.53 -7.35
N VAL A 305 0.59 -7.00 -7.67
CA VAL A 305 0.94 -6.47 -8.99
C VAL A 305 2.30 -7.03 -9.40
N ASP A 306 2.45 -7.30 -10.70
CA ASP A 306 3.73 -7.67 -11.29
C ASP A 306 4.67 -6.46 -11.25
N VAL A 307 5.81 -6.64 -10.59
CA VAL A 307 6.86 -5.63 -10.42
C VAL A 307 8.17 -6.03 -11.12
N GLY A 308 8.18 -7.16 -11.84
CA GLY A 308 9.40 -7.76 -12.39
C GLY A 308 10.46 -7.95 -11.30
N ASP A 309 11.69 -7.50 -11.58
CA ASP A 309 12.82 -7.60 -10.65
C ASP A 309 12.86 -6.46 -9.59
N ARG A 310 11.82 -5.64 -9.49
CA ARG A 310 11.77 -4.53 -8.51
C ARG A 310 11.04 -4.93 -7.22
N GLU A 311 11.22 -4.12 -6.19
CA GLU A 311 10.44 -4.21 -4.96
C GLU A 311 9.35 -3.14 -4.95
N LEU A 312 8.09 -3.55 -4.70
CA LEU A 312 7.01 -2.58 -4.48
C LEU A 312 7.21 -1.80 -3.17
N ILE A 313 7.73 -2.49 -2.15
CA ILE A 313 7.83 -1.99 -0.77
C ILE A 313 9.22 -2.34 -0.26
N LYS A 314 9.88 -1.35 0.33
CA LYS A 314 11.08 -1.55 1.13
C LYS A 314 10.73 -1.44 2.60
N PHE A 315 10.98 -2.50 3.36
CA PHE A 315 10.77 -2.51 4.80
C PHE A 315 12.00 -1.91 5.50
N GLY A 316 11.76 -0.99 6.45
CA GLY A 316 12.83 -0.24 7.13
C GLY A 316 13.34 -0.86 8.44
N GLY A 317 12.57 -1.77 9.05
CA GLY A 317 12.91 -2.41 10.32
C GLY A 317 11.67 -2.89 11.07
N MET A 318 11.90 -3.69 12.13
CA MET A 318 10.85 -4.25 12.98
C MET A 318 10.88 -3.61 14.37
N GLY A 319 9.75 -3.11 14.83
CA GLY A 319 9.62 -2.50 16.15
C GLY A 319 8.77 -3.30 17.12
N TYR A 320 8.86 -2.94 18.41
CA TYR A 320 8.19 -3.58 19.55
C TYR A 320 8.45 -5.07 19.60
N VAL A 321 9.66 -5.49 19.22
CA VAL A 321 10.01 -6.90 19.17
C VAL A 321 10.10 -7.48 20.58
N LEU A 322 10.46 -6.65 21.57
CA LEU A 322 10.55 -7.09 22.97
C LEU A 322 9.19 -7.49 23.56
N ASP A 323 8.10 -6.86 23.13
CA ASP A 323 6.72 -7.17 23.57
C ASP A 323 6.30 -8.62 23.23
N THR A 324 7.02 -9.28 22.32
CA THR A 324 6.74 -10.67 21.95
C THR A 324 7.33 -11.69 22.94
N GLU A 325 8.26 -11.26 23.79
CA GLU A 325 9.06 -12.04 24.76
C GLU A 325 9.95 -13.13 24.14
N ASP A 326 9.42 -13.88 23.19
CA ASP A 326 10.08 -14.98 22.50
C ASP A 326 10.54 -14.61 21.08
N GLY A 327 10.39 -13.36 20.64
CA GLY A 327 10.69 -12.92 19.28
C GLY A 327 9.51 -13.00 18.31
N GLY A 328 8.41 -13.65 18.69
CA GLY A 328 7.22 -13.78 17.86
C GLY A 328 7.58 -14.25 16.45
N ALA A 329 7.14 -13.47 15.45
CA ALA A 329 7.42 -13.70 14.03
C ALA A 329 8.69 -13.03 13.48
N SER A 330 9.35 -12.17 14.27
CA SER A 330 10.58 -11.46 13.88
C SER A 330 11.66 -12.35 13.26
N PRO A 331 11.86 -13.61 13.68
CA PRO A 331 12.98 -14.41 13.15
C PRO A 331 12.82 -14.83 11.69
N TRP A 332 11.60 -14.82 11.14
CA TRP A 332 11.37 -15.14 9.73
C TRP A 332 10.86 -13.95 8.92
N ILE A 333 10.16 -12.99 9.54
CA ILE A 333 9.78 -11.74 8.85
C ILE A 333 10.94 -10.75 8.73
N CYS A 334 12.13 -11.07 9.25
CA CYS A 334 13.32 -10.27 8.97
C CYS A 334 13.75 -10.35 7.49
N ALA A 335 13.36 -11.39 6.75
CA ALA A 335 13.72 -11.59 5.34
C ALA A 335 12.67 -11.00 4.36
N LEU A 336 12.05 -9.86 4.69
CA LEU A 336 11.02 -9.25 3.84
C LEU A 336 11.59 -8.59 2.59
N ASN A 337 12.77 -7.96 2.68
CA ASN A 337 13.45 -7.39 1.53
C ASN A 337 14.20 -8.50 0.74
N GLY A 338 14.24 -8.35 -0.58
CA GLY A 338 14.93 -9.19 -1.56
C GLY A 338 16.39 -8.79 -1.81
N ASP A 339 16.92 -7.81 -1.06
CA ASP A 339 18.34 -7.42 -1.08
C ASP A 339 19.26 -8.40 -0.32
N GLY A 340 18.69 -9.42 0.33
CA GLY A 340 19.42 -10.41 1.11
C GLY A 340 19.89 -9.90 2.47
N VAL A 341 19.45 -8.71 2.90
CA VAL A 341 19.79 -8.13 4.19
C VAL A 341 18.61 -8.28 5.15
N ASP A 342 18.83 -9.01 6.24
CA ASP A 342 17.82 -9.16 7.30
C ASP A 342 17.48 -7.80 7.91
N LEU A 343 16.18 -7.54 8.09
CA LEU A 343 15.70 -6.36 8.78
C LEU A 343 16.18 -6.34 10.22
N LYS A 344 16.62 -5.15 10.64
CA LYS A 344 16.95 -4.88 12.04
C LYS A 344 15.70 -4.93 12.91
N SER A 345 15.85 -5.55 14.07
CA SER A 345 14.84 -5.57 15.14
C SER A 345 15.19 -4.53 16.20
N TYR A 346 14.18 -3.89 16.79
CA TYR A 346 14.34 -2.91 17.84
C TYR A 346 13.46 -3.29 19.04
N GLU A 347 13.93 -3.00 20.26
CA GLU A 347 13.16 -3.28 21.50
C GLU A 347 11.77 -2.65 21.44
N GLU A 348 11.75 -1.37 21.06
CA GLU A 348 10.57 -0.55 20.81
C GLU A 348 10.57 -0.14 19.34
N MET A 349 10.43 1.14 19.01
CA MET A 349 10.33 1.59 17.62
C MET A 349 11.68 1.63 16.88
N PRO A 350 11.69 1.41 15.55
CA PRO A 350 12.82 1.76 14.71
C PRO A 350 13.11 3.27 14.78
N PRO A 351 14.39 3.68 14.67
CA PRO A 351 14.78 5.07 14.83
C PRO A 351 14.17 5.95 13.73
N GLY A 352 13.61 7.10 14.11
CA GLY A 352 13.34 8.19 13.18
C GLY A 352 14.62 8.90 12.75
N ARG A 353 14.53 9.90 11.85
CA ARG A 353 15.69 10.76 11.54
C ARG A 353 16.19 11.42 12.82
N GLY A 354 17.46 11.18 13.15
CA GLY A 354 18.14 11.78 14.31
C GLY A 354 17.76 11.20 15.68
N GLN A 355 17.12 10.03 15.73
CA GLN A 355 16.78 9.36 16.99
C GLN A 355 17.62 8.10 17.17
N GLU A 356 18.04 7.84 18.41
CA GLU A 356 18.62 6.55 18.79
C GLU A 356 17.51 5.56 19.16
N ALA A 357 17.66 4.31 18.75
CA ALA A 357 16.79 3.22 19.15
C ALA A 357 17.67 2.01 19.53
N LYS A 358 17.24 1.25 20.53
CA LYS A 358 17.98 0.07 20.98
C LYS A 358 17.74 -1.09 20.03
N GLU A 359 18.71 -1.33 19.15
CA GLU A 359 18.73 -2.47 18.24
C GLU A 359 18.90 -3.78 19.02
N MET A 360 18.07 -4.76 18.68
CA MET A 360 18.13 -6.11 19.21
C MET A 360 19.31 -6.87 18.60
N LEU A 361 19.88 -7.81 19.36
CA LEU A 361 20.86 -8.73 18.79
C LEU A 361 20.21 -9.55 17.65
N ALA A 362 20.93 -9.72 16.54
CA ALA A 362 20.43 -10.47 15.39
C ALA A 362 20.04 -11.93 15.71
N ASN A 363 20.59 -12.52 16.77
CA ASN A 363 20.27 -13.86 17.24
C ASN A 363 19.25 -13.90 18.40
N TRP A 364 18.62 -12.78 18.71
CA TRP A 364 17.62 -12.70 19.77
C TRP A 364 16.26 -13.27 19.35
N PRO A 365 15.55 -13.95 20.26
CA PRO A 365 16.04 -14.40 21.56
C PRO A 365 16.93 -15.61 21.42
N GLN A 366 17.94 -15.74 22.28
CA GLN A 366 18.84 -16.90 22.25
C GLN A 366 18.10 -18.20 22.60
N ARG A 367 18.60 -19.34 22.12
CA ARG A 367 17.95 -20.64 22.41
C ARG A 367 17.86 -20.92 23.90
N SER A 368 18.91 -20.55 24.65
CA SER A 368 18.98 -20.72 26.10
C SER A 368 17.99 -19.84 26.88
N THR A 369 17.37 -18.84 26.25
CA THR A 369 16.40 -17.95 26.91
C THR A 369 14.96 -18.31 26.58
N LEU A 370 14.73 -19.25 25.66
CA LEU A 370 13.38 -19.71 25.34
C LEU A 370 12.95 -20.81 26.33
N PRO A 371 11.65 -20.87 26.69
CA PRO A 371 11.11 -22.00 27.43
C PRO A 371 11.37 -23.33 26.73
N GLU A 372 11.52 -24.42 27.50
CA GLU A 372 11.63 -25.75 26.90
C GLU A 372 10.35 -26.08 26.13
N LEU A 373 10.51 -26.62 24.91
CA LEU A 373 9.40 -26.97 24.04
C LEU A 373 8.39 -27.91 24.73
N LYS A 374 8.84 -28.79 25.63
CA LYS A 374 7.99 -29.80 26.27
C LYS A 374 7.30 -29.31 27.54
N THR A 375 7.57 -28.09 28.00
CA THR A 375 7.03 -27.59 29.26
C THR A 375 5.50 -27.56 29.23
N LYS A 376 4.87 -28.40 30.07
CA LYS A 376 3.40 -28.47 30.25
C LYS A 376 2.87 -27.48 31.31
N GLU A 377 3.66 -26.48 31.73
CA GLU A 377 3.33 -25.59 32.86
C GLU A 377 2.08 -24.69 32.68
N GLU A 378 1.55 -24.54 31.46
CA GLU A 378 0.28 -23.84 31.23
C GLU A 378 -0.80 -24.84 30.81
N ASP A 379 -1.81 -24.99 31.67
CA ASP A 379 -3.05 -25.73 31.38
C ASP A 379 -4.03 -24.91 30.53
N SER A 380 -3.82 -23.60 30.43
CA SER A 380 -4.66 -22.70 29.65
C SER A 380 -3.94 -21.40 29.28
N VAL A 381 -4.33 -20.80 28.17
CA VAL A 381 -3.83 -19.50 27.68
C VAL A 381 -5.02 -18.55 27.43
N PRO A 382 -5.02 -17.34 28.02
CA PRO A 382 -6.00 -16.31 27.70
C PRO A 382 -6.01 -15.93 26.22
N ILE A 383 -7.21 -15.68 25.70
CA ILE A 383 -7.43 -15.06 24.39
C ILE A 383 -7.90 -13.63 24.66
N ARG A 384 -7.03 -12.64 24.49
CA ARG A 384 -7.33 -11.24 24.73
C ARG A 384 -6.94 -10.34 23.57
N CYS A 385 -7.87 -9.48 23.17
CA CYS A 385 -7.56 -8.44 22.19
C CYS A 385 -6.83 -7.26 22.84
N LYS A 386 -6.18 -6.41 22.03
CA LYS A 386 -5.39 -5.27 22.53
C LYS A 386 -6.14 -4.30 23.45
N CYS A 387 -7.46 -4.14 23.28
CA CYS A 387 -8.27 -3.27 24.14
C CYS A 387 -8.84 -3.99 25.39
N GLY A 388 -8.61 -5.29 25.55
CA GLY A 388 -9.18 -6.11 26.62
C GLY A 388 -10.69 -6.34 26.55
N GLY A 389 -11.34 -5.88 25.47
CA GLY A 389 -12.78 -6.00 25.28
C GLY A 389 -13.24 -7.39 24.83
N VAL A 390 -12.34 -8.27 24.44
CA VAL A 390 -12.58 -9.71 24.23
C VAL A 390 -11.69 -10.42 25.24
N ASP A 391 -12.27 -11.30 26.04
CA ASP A 391 -11.59 -12.02 27.12
C ASP A 391 -12.15 -13.44 27.21
N LEU A 392 -11.39 -14.39 26.66
CA LEU A 392 -11.70 -15.82 26.67
C LEU A 392 -10.51 -16.59 27.20
N LEU A 393 -10.69 -17.89 27.42
CA LEU A 393 -9.65 -18.79 27.86
C LEU A 393 -9.65 -20.05 26.99
N LEU A 394 -8.49 -20.36 26.43
CA LEU A 394 -8.21 -21.62 25.72
C LEU A 394 -7.56 -22.60 26.69
N ARG A 395 -8.24 -23.71 26.98
CA ARG A 395 -7.68 -24.80 27.78
C ARG A 395 -6.92 -25.79 26.92
N ARG A 396 -5.89 -26.42 27.50
CA ARG A 396 -5.18 -27.53 26.90
C ARG A 396 -6.15 -28.69 26.67
N GLY A 397 -6.05 -29.29 25.48
CA GLY A 397 -6.84 -30.47 25.18
C GLY A 397 -6.31 -31.72 25.87
N ASP A 398 -7.21 -32.63 26.22
CA ASP A 398 -6.87 -33.92 26.81
C ASP A 398 -6.70 -34.96 25.70
N TYR A 399 -5.45 -35.17 25.29
CA TYR A 399 -5.08 -36.04 24.16
C TYR A 399 -4.01 -37.08 24.49
N GLU A 400 -3.59 -37.15 25.76
CA GLU A 400 -2.43 -37.97 26.20
C GLU A 400 -2.69 -39.47 26.04
N HIS A 401 -3.95 -39.89 26.09
CA HIS A 401 -4.37 -41.28 25.97
C HIS A 401 -5.19 -41.58 24.70
N VAL A 402 -5.25 -40.61 23.77
CA VAL A 402 -5.99 -40.77 22.50
C VAL A 402 -5.08 -41.45 21.47
N SER A 403 -5.59 -42.46 20.76
CA SER A 403 -4.82 -43.13 19.71
C SER A 403 -4.52 -42.16 18.55
N GLU A 404 -3.45 -42.37 17.77
CA GLU A 404 -3.16 -41.49 16.62
C GLU A 404 -4.30 -41.48 15.58
N GLU A 405 -5.01 -42.59 15.43
CA GLU A 405 -6.14 -42.74 14.50
C GLU A 405 -7.38 -41.94 14.96
N ASP A 406 -7.55 -41.79 16.27
CA ASP A 406 -8.67 -41.07 16.89
C ASP A 406 -8.35 -39.60 17.18
N LEU A 407 -7.12 -39.15 16.93
CA LEU A 407 -6.74 -37.76 17.17
C LEU A 407 -7.49 -36.80 16.24
N PRO A 408 -8.01 -35.68 16.78
CA PRO A 408 -8.55 -34.62 15.95
C PRO A 408 -7.50 -34.09 14.96
N SER A 409 -7.91 -33.77 13.74
CA SER A 409 -7.01 -33.35 12.65
C SER A 409 -6.21 -32.08 12.97
N ASN A 410 -6.71 -31.25 13.89
CA ASN A 410 -6.04 -30.07 14.42
C ASN A 410 -4.96 -30.34 15.46
N VAL A 411 -4.79 -31.58 15.92
CA VAL A 411 -3.76 -31.98 16.88
C VAL A 411 -2.58 -32.60 16.13
N GLU A 412 -1.37 -32.24 16.53
CA GLU A 412 -0.15 -32.85 16.00
C GLU A 412 0.13 -34.18 16.74
N PRO A 413 0.24 -35.32 16.01
CA PRO A 413 0.28 -36.65 16.63
C PRO A 413 1.37 -36.88 17.66
N VAL A 414 2.59 -36.38 17.44
CA VAL A 414 3.71 -36.70 18.33
C VAL A 414 3.70 -35.82 19.57
N SER A 415 3.62 -34.50 19.38
CA SER A 415 3.67 -33.52 20.47
C SER A 415 2.35 -33.37 21.23
N ARG A 416 1.24 -33.86 20.66
CA ARG A 416 -0.13 -33.69 21.18
C ARG A 416 -0.56 -32.22 21.34
N LYS A 417 0.16 -31.31 20.70
CA LYS A 417 -0.11 -29.87 20.67
C LYS A 417 -1.09 -29.51 19.57
N LEU A 418 -1.76 -28.38 19.70
CA LEU A 418 -2.59 -27.84 18.62
C LEU A 418 -1.69 -27.39 17.47
N LYS A 419 -2.07 -27.69 16.24
CA LYS A 419 -1.35 -27.23 15.06
C LYS A 419 -1.48 -25.71 14.93
N ALA A 420 -0.38 -25.04 14.61
CA ALA A 420 -0.39 -23.69 14.08
C ALA A 420 -0.30 -23.73 12.54
N SER A 421 -0.56 -22.60 11.89
CA SER A 421 -0.51 -22.47 10.44
C SER A 421 -0.02 -21.10 9.98
N PHE A 422 0.63 -21.08 8.82
CA PHE A 422 0.90 -19.88 8.03
C PHE A 422 -0.17 -19.80 6.95
N CYS A 423 -0.97 -18.74 6.96
CA CYS A 423 -2.01 -18.50 5.97
C CYS A 423 -1.65 -17.27 5.13
N ALA A 424 -1.51 -17.47 3.83
CA ALA A 424 -1.19 -16.42 2.84
C ALA A 424 -2.39 -16.09 1.96
N CYS A 425 -3.61 -16.44 2.39
CA CYS A 425 -4.80 -16.25 1.56
C CYS A 425 -5.25 -14.79 1.52
N ASN A 426 -5.84 -14.40 0.40
CA ASN A 426 -6.36 -13.04 0.18
C ASN A 426 -7.33 -12.59 1.28
N SER A 427 -8.18 -13.49 1.77
CA SER A 427 -9.23 -13.14 2.74
C SER A 427 -8.67 -12.88 4.14
N CYS A 428 -7.67 -13.66 4.58
CA CYS A 428 -6.96 -13.41 5.83
C CYS A 428 -6.09 -12.14 5.73
N ARG A 429 -5.43 -11.92 4.59
CA ARG A 429 -4.69 -10.68 4.33
C ARG A 429 -5.60 -9.46 4.41
N LEU A 430 -6.71 -9.46 3.68
CA LEU A 430 -7.65 -8.35 3.65
C LEU A 430 -8.28 -8.10 5.02
N GLN A 431 -8.61 -9.15 5.78
CA GLN A 431 -9.19 -8.99 7.11
C GLN A 431 -8.19 -8.46 8.15
N SER A 432 -6.95 -8.94 8.12
CA SER A 432 -5.94 -8.67 9.15
C SER A 432 -5.01 -7.50 8.83
N GLY A 433 -4.92 -7.11 7.56
CA GLY A 433 -3.93 -6.14 7.09
C GLY A 433 -2.50 -6.71 6.97
N SER A 434 -2.29 -8.00 7.24
CA SER A 434 -0.96 -8.64 7.21
C SER A 434 -0.82 -9.62 6.04
N ASP A 435 0.32 -9.61 5.35
CA ASP A 435 0.53 -10.45 4.17
C ASP A 435 0.60 -11.96 4.48
N VAL A 436 0.98 -12.31 5.71
CA VAL A 436 0.90 -13.67 6.27
C VAL A 436 0.19 -13.59 7.62
N PHE A 437 -0.79 -14.47 7.83
CA PHE A 437 -1.57 -14.54 9.06
C PHE A 437 -1.41 -15.90 9.76
N TYR A 438 -1.52 -15.91 11.09
CA TYR A 438 -1.22 -17.09 11.90
C TYR A 438 -2.46 -17.58 12.67
N TRP A 439 -2.87 -18.82 12.38
CA TRP A 439 -3.99 -19.47 13.06
C TRP A 439 -3.53 -20.69 13.85
N THR A 440 -4.18 -20.95 14.98
CA THR A 440 -4.30 -22.29 15.57
C THR A 440 -5.75 -22.76 15.54
N PHE A 441 -6.03 -24.02 15.88
CA PHE A 441 -7.35 -24.63 15.69
C PHE A 441 -7.73 -25.40 16.95
N ALA A 442 -8.88 -25.09 17.56
CA ALA A 442 -9.32 -25.72 18.79
C ALA A 442 -10.79 -26.13 18.74
N GLU A 443 -11.13 -27.23 19.41
CA GLU A 443 -12.51 -27.60 19.64
C GLU A 443 -13.17 -26.62 20.62
N THR A 444 -14.42 -26.24 20.37
CA THR A 444 -15.18 -25.26 21.19
C THR A 444 -15.31 -25.67 22.65
N LYS A 445 -15.30 -26.97 22.96
CA LYS A 445 -15.35 -27.51 24.34
C LYS A 445 -14.15 -27.07 25.20
N TYR A 446 -13.02 -26.71 24.59
CA TYR A 446 -11.84 -26.21 25.29
C TYR A 446 -11.84 -24.70 25.50
N LEU A 447 -12.85 -23.99 24.99
CA LEU A 447 -13.01 -22.55 25.18
C LEU A 447 -13.93 -22.25 26.37
N SER A 448 -13.70 -21.08 26.98
CA SER A 448 -14.55 -20.53 28.03
C SER A 448 -14.45 -19.00 28.02
N PHE A 449 -15.49 -18.32 28.50
CA PHE A 449 -15.46 -16.87 28.69
C PHE A 449 -14.63 -16.53 29.94
N GLY A 450 -13.75 -15.53 29.86
CA GLY A 450 -12.87 -15.13 30.97
C GLY A 450 -13.64 -14.51 32.15
N LYS A 451 -14.70 -13.75 31.85
CA LYS A 451 -15.67 -13.24 32.81
C LYS A 451 -17.00 -13.96 32.58
N SER A 452 -17.24 -15.05 33.30
CA SER A 452 -18.51 -15.78 33.18
C SER A 452 -19.24 -15.84 34.53
N ASP A 453 -20.49 -15.40 34.55
CA ASP A 453 -21.46 -15.71 35.60
C ASP A 453 -21.99 -17.16 35.43
N GLY A 454 -21.08 -18.12 35.15
CA GLY A 454 -21.40 -19.52 34.89
C GLY A 454 -21.87 -19.84 33.45
N LYS A 455 -21.73 -18.91 32.51
CA LYS A 455 -22.12 -19.15 31.11
C LYS A 455 -21.07 -19.96 30.36
N ALA A 456 -21.49 -21.10 29.79
CA ALA A 456 -20.62 -21.95 28.99
C ALA A 456 -20.36 -21.35 27.61
N PHE A 457 -19.17 -21.61 27.05
CA PHE A 457 -18.88 -21.31 25.65
C PHE A 457 -19.73 -22.22 24.75
N PRO A 458 -20.31 -21.72 23.64
CA PRO A 458 -21.20 -22.54 22.83
C PRO A 458 -20.50 -23.75 22.20
N THR A 459 -21.20 -24.88 22.16
CA THR A 459 -20.66 -26.11 21.52
C THR A 459 -20.71 -26.00 20.00
N ASP A 460 -21.82 -25.47 19.44
CA ASP A 460 -21.90 -25.09 18.03
C ASP A 460 -21.46 -23.62 17.90
N VAL A 461 -20.46 -23.37 17.07
CA VAL A 461 -19.92 -22.03 16.87
C VAL A 461 -20.92 -21.04 16.27
N PHE A 462 -21.96 -21.52 15.58
CA PHE A 462 -23.01 -20.66 15.07
C PHE A 462 -23.90 -20.09 16.19
N ASP A 463 -23.87 -20.64 17.40
CA ASP A 463 -24.59 -20.04 18.53
C ASP A 463 -23.82 -18.82 19.10
N LEU A 464 -22.54 -18.66 18.75
CA LEU A 464 -21.75 -17.49 19.18
C LEU A 464 -22.24 -16.19 18.53
N LYS A 465 -22.69 -16.24 17.26
CA LYS A 465 -23.30 -15.06 16.61
C LYS A 465 -24.60 -14.65 17.30
N ASP A 466 -25.39 -15.61 17.79
CA ASP A 466 -26.66 -15.32 18.45
C ASP A 466 -26.41 -14.58 19.77
N LEU A 467 -25.32 -14.90 20.49
CA LEU A 467 -24.87 -14.13 21.65
C LEU A 467 -24.42 -12.71 21.28
N ILE A 468 -23.73 -12.54 20.16
CA ILE A 468 -23.30 -11.21 19.67
C ILE A 468 -24.51 -10.36 19.25
N ASP A 469 -25.46 -10.94 18.52
CA ASP A 469 -26.68 -10.28 18.07
C ASP A 469 -27.57 -9.89 19.26
N ALA A 470 -27.62 -10.75 20.29
CA ALA A 470 -28.26 -10.46 21.57
C ALA A 470 -27.50 -9.46 22.45
N LYS A 471 -26.29 -9.04 22.04
CA LYS A 471 -25.38 -8.16 22.79
C LYS A 471 -25.09 -8.67 24.20
N ASP A 472 -24.88 -9.97 24.33
CA ASP A 472 -24.58 -10.58 25.60
C ASP A 472 -23.26 -10.03 26.19
N PRO A 473 -23.22 -9.58 27.45
CA PRO A 473 -22.00 -9.03 28.04
C PRO A 473 -20.78 -9.95 27.97
N VAL A 474 -20.96 -11.28 27.93
CA VAL A 474 -19.84 -12.24 27.88
C VAL A 474 -19.03 -12.17 26.58
N VAL A 475 -19.63 -11.69 25.48
CA VAL A 475 -18.91 -11.53 24.20
C VAL A 475 -18.14 -10.20 24.13
N GLY A 476 -18.40 -9.30 25.09
CA GLY A 476 -17.74 -8.00 25.20
C GLY A 476 -17.86 -7.17 23.92
N THR A 477 -16.71 -6.88 23.30
CA THR A 477 -16.60 -6.07 22.07
C THR A 477 -16.51 -6.91 20.80
N MET A 478 -16.72 -8.23 20.90
CA MET A 478 -16.66 -9.11 19.73
C MET A 478 -17.80 -8.81 18.77
N LYS A 479 -17.46 -8.77 17.48
CA LYS A 479 -18.35 -8.61 16.35
C LYS A 479 -18.01 -9.66 15.31
N TYR A 480 -18.93 -9.95 14.41
CA TYR A 480 -18.69 -10.84 13.30
C TYR A 480 -19.24 -10.30 11.99
N TYR A 481 -18.75 -10.85 10.89
CA TYR A 481 -19.38 -10.74 9.58
C TYR A 481 -19.34 -12.08 8.86
N THR A 482 -20.25 -12.25 7.90
CA THR A 482 -20.33 -13.45 7.05
C THR A 482 -19.55 -13.19 5.77
N SER A 483 -18.40 -13.84 5.58
CA SER A 483 -17.57 -13.64 4.38
C SER A 483 -18.03 -14.44 3.16
N SER A 484 -18.69 -15.58 3.40
CA SER A 484 -19.34 -16.43 2.40
C SER A 484 -20.42 -17.27 3.09
N PRO A 485 -21.33 -17.96 2.36
CA PRO A 485 -22.32 -18.84 2.99
C PRO A 485 -21.65 -19.79 4.01
N ASP A 486 -22.22 -19.84 5.21
CA ASP A 486 -21.74 -20.63 6.35
C ASP A 486 -20.30 -20.34 6.81
N VAL A 487 -19.73 -19.19 6.47
CA VAL A 487 -18.39 -18.78 6.94
C VAL A 487 -18.46 -17.47 7.69
N HIS A 488 -18.06 -17.49 8.96
CA HIS A 488 -18.09 -16.33 9.84
C HIS A 488 -16.68 -15.95 10.31
N ARG A 489 -16.46 -14.65 10.41
CA ARG A 489 -15.19 -14.05 10.83
C ARG A 489 -15.46 -13.11 11.98
N PHE A 490 -14.80 -13.37 13.10
CA PHE A 490 -14.99 -12.68 14.36
C PHE A 490 -13.79 -11.78 14.64
N PHE A 491 -14.07 -10.57 15.10
CA PHE A 491 -13.07 -9.56 15.39
C PHE A 491 -13.55 -8.65 16.53
N CYS A 492 -12.63 -7.92 17.14
CA CYS A 492 -12.96 -6.89 18.12
C CYS A 492 -13.40 -5.60 17.40
N ASP A 493 -14.63 -5.15 17.67
CA ASP A 493 -15.21 -3.92 17.09
C ASP A 493 -14.51 -2.64 17.56
N THR A 494 -13.63 -2.72 18.58
CA THR A 494 -12.90 -1.58 19.13
C THR A 494 -11.47 -1.48 18.59
N CYS A 495 -10.70 -2.58 18.60
CA CYS A 495 -9.29 -2.55 18.25
C CYS A 495 -8.93 -3.30 16.96
N SER A 496 -9.91 -3.76 16.19
CA SER A 496 -9.71 -4.48 14.94
C SER A 496 -9.08 -5.88 15.07
N ALA A 497 -8.74 -6.32 16.29
CA ALA A 497 -8.10 -7.62 16.49
C ALA A 497 -8.98 -8.75 15.95
N VAL A 498 -8.42 -9.53 15.03
CA VAL A 498 -9.04 -10.75 14.53
C VAL A 498 -9.05 -11.78 15.66
N ILE A 499 -10.20 -12.41 15.90
CA ILE A 499 -10.37 -13.39 16.98
C ILE A 499 -10.53 -14.79 16.40
N PHE A 500 -11.60 -15.01 15.63
CA PHE A 500 -11.93 -16.33 15.09
C PHE A 500 -12.23 -16.32 13.60
N TYR A 501 -11.98 -17.45 12.96
CA TYR A 501 -12.57 -17.86 11.70
C TYR A 501 -13.32 -19.19 11.91
N THR A 502 -14.51 -19.30 11.32
CA THR A 502 -15.40 -20.45 11.51
C THR A 502 -16.13 -20.79 10.22
N THR A 503 -16.49 -22.06 10.07
CA THR A 503 -17.08 -22.59 8.84
C THR A 503 -18.09 -23.69 9.14
N GLY A 504 -19.13 -23.79 8.31
CA GLY A 504 -20.26 -24.72 8.44
C GLY A 504 -19.88 -26.20 8.44
N ASP A 505 -18.74 -26.54 7.86
CA ASP A 505 -18.20 -27.91 7.80
C ASP A 505 -17.57 -28.37 9.12
N ARG A 506 -17.15 -27.44 9.98
CA ARG A 506 -16.42 -27.70 11.23
C ARG A 506 -17.04 -26.96 12.41
N ARG A 507 -18.33 -27.20 12.66
CA ARG A 507 -19.13 -26.44 13.65
C ARG A 507 -18.61 -26.47 15.09
N GLN A 508 -17.83 -27.49 15.45
CA GLN A 508 -17.25 -27.66 16.77
C GLN A 508 -15.78 -27.24 16.85
N ILE A 509 -15.20 -26.70 15.77
CA ILE A 509 -13.81 -26.23 15.73
C ILE A 509 -13.80 -24.76 15.34
N VAL A 510 -12.96 -23.98 16.01
CA VAL A 510 -12.67 -22.61 15.63
C VAL A 510 -11.20 -22.43 15.29
N ASP A 511 -10.95 -21.58 14.31
CA ASP A 511 -9.61 -21.13 13.99
C ASP A 511 -9.36 -19.87 14.84
N ILE A 512 -8.34 -19.88 15.69
CA ILE A 512 -8.02 -18.83 16.67
C ILE A 512 -6.79 -18.07 16.19
N ALA A 513 -6.90 -16.75 16.09
CA ALA A 513 -5.78 -15.91 15.71
C ALA A 513 -4.70 -15.99 16.80
N ILE A 514 -3.48 -16.37 16.43
CA ILE A 514 -2.41 -16.59 17.43
C ILE A 514 -2.01 -15.27 18.11
N GLY A 515 -2.09 -14.14 17.41
CA GLY A 515 -1.73 -12.82 17.95
C GLY A 515 -2.63 -12.29 19.08
N VAL A 516 -3.70 -13.00 19.45
CA VAL A 516 -4.52 -12.68 20.63
C VAL A 516 -4.30 -13.65 21.78
N LEU A 517 -3.38 -14.62 21.66
CA LEU A 517 -3.01 -15.51 22.75
C LEU A 517 -1.99 -14.82 23.67
N GLU A 518 -2.32 -14.72 24.96
CA GLU A 518 -1.49 -14.08 25.98
C GLU A 518 -0.83 -15.16 26.85
N SER A 519 0.26 -15.76 26.37
CA SER A 519 1.01 -16.79 27.11
C SER A 519 2.21 -16.18 27.83
N LYS A 520 2.57 -16.73 28.99
CA LYS A 520 3.81 -16.38 29.71
C LYS A 520 5.09 -16.87 29.02
N ASN A 521 4.93 -17.69 27.97
CA ASN A 521 6.01 -18.30 27.19
C ASN A 521 6.26 -17.57 25.86
N GLY A 522 5.69 -16.37 25.70
CA GLY A 522 5.82 -15.53 24.51
C GLY A 522 4.80 -15.78 23.41
N ALA A 523 4.88 -14.93 22.38
CA ALA A 523 3.87 -14.79 21.34
C ALA A 523 3.69 -16.02 20.42
N ARG A 524 4.67 -16.93 20.34
CA ARG A 524 4.52 -18.18 19.58
C ARG A 524 3.78 -19.27 20.35
N VAL A 525 3.69 -19.18 21.68
CA VAL A 525 2.96 -20.15 22.52
C VAL A 525 3.40 -21.60 22.23
N GLU A 526 4.71 -21.82 22.05
CA GLU A 526 5.27 -23.10 21.56
C GLU A 526 5.06 -24.26 22.53
N ASN A 527 4.68 -23.98 23.78
CA ASN A 527 4.28 -24.96 24.79
C ASN A 527 2.89 -25.58 24.55
N MET A 528 2.01 -24.90 23.81
CA MET A 528 0.68 -25.43 23.41
C MET A 528 0.55 -25.63 21.91
N LEU A 529 1.36 -24.94 21.11
CA LEU A 529 1.27 -24.92 19.66
C LEU A 529 2.42 -25.66 18.99
N SER A 530 2.08 -26.35 17.92
CA SER A 530 3.02 -27.04 17.03
C SER A 530 3.12 -26.28 15.72
N TRP A 531 4.24 -25.59 15.52
CA TRP A 531 4.48 -24.73 14.37
C TRP A 531 5.01 -25.51 13.16
N PRO A 532 4.47 -25.25 11.95
CA PRO A 532 4.89 -25.95 10.74
C PRO A 532 6.07 -25.24 10.07
N PHE A 533 7.11 -24.86 10.82
CA PHE A 533 8.26 -24.15 10.26
C PHE A 533 8.87 -24.92 9.07
N GLY A 534 9.12 -24.22 7.97
CA GLY A 534 9.64 -24.80 6.73
C GLY A 534 8.66 -25.65 5.92
N LYS A 535 7.36 -25.66 6.26
CA LYS A 535 6.30 -26.10 5.34
C LYS A 535 5.86 -24.95 4.43
N THR A 536 5.22 -25.30 3.33
CA THR A 536 4.55 -24.33 2.45
C THR A 536 3.43 -23.63 3.20
N MET A 537 3.30 -22.32 2.96
CA MET A 537 2.17 -21.53 3.46
C MET A 537 0.88 -21.99 2.79
N SER A 538 -0.24 -21.95 3.52
CA SER A 538 -1.53 -22.33 2.96
C SER A 538 -2.11 -21.21 2.11
N PHE A 539 -2.67 -21.56 0.95
CA PHE A 539 -3.45 -20.68 0.06
C PHE A 539 -2.67 -19.43 -0.40
N GLN A 540 -1.50 -19.64 -0.98
CA GLN A 540 -0.58 -18.57 -1.40
C GLN A 540 -0.90 -17.96 -2.78
N GLU A 541 -2.02 -18.35 -3.40
CA GLU A 541 -2.38 -17.94 -4.77
C GLU A 541 -2.62 -16.43 -4.91
N ASP A 542 -2.82 -15.73 -3.78
CA ASP A 542 -2.89 -14.26 -3.74
C ASP A 542 -1.55 -13.59 -4.10
N GLY A 543 -0.45 -14.34 -4.01
CA GLY A 543 0.89 -13.87 -4.37
C GLY A 543 1.29 -14.10 -5.82
N ASP A 544 0.66 -15.06 -6.51
CA ASP A 544 1.08 -15.53 -7.83
C ASP A 544 1.28 -14.39 -8.85
N GLY A 545 2.45 -14.37 -9.49
CA GLY A 545 2.77 -13.43 -10.57
C GLY A 545 2.93 -11.97 -10.12
N GLY A 546 3.09 -11.71 -8.82
CA GLY A 546 3.26 -10.37 -8.29
C GLY A 546 4.29 -10.28 -7.18
N TRP A 547 4.44 -9.06 -6.64
CA TRP A 547 5.48 -8.75 -5.64
C TRP A 547 5.43 -9.62 -4.38
N ARG A 548 4.28 -10.20 -4.03
CA ARG A 548 4.12 -11.07 -2.86
C ARG A 548 4.68 -12.48 -3.04
N GLU A 549 4.77 -12.98 -4.27
CA GLU A 549 5.26 -14.34 -4.54
C GLU A 549 6.65 -14.55 -3.95
N SER A 550 7.58 -13.65 -4.28
CA SER A 550 8.96 -13.71 -3.78
C SER A 550 9.03 -13.46 -2.27
N LEU A 551 8.13 -12.65 -1.71
CA LEU A 551 8.04 -12.39 -0.28
C LEU A 551 7.68 -13.67 0.48
N TYR A 552 6.67 -14.42 0.03
CA TYR A 552 6.28 -15.68 0.66
C TYR A 552 7.39 -16.72 0.61
N GLU A 553 8.14 -16.78 -0.49
CA GLU A 553 9.29 -17.66 -0.60
C GLU A 553 10.39 -17.33 0.42
N ARG A 554 10.74 -16.06 0.56
CA ARG A 554 11.75 -15.61 1.54
C ARG A 554 11.33 -15.91 2.97
N LEU A 555 10.08 -15.59 3.33
CA LEU A 555 9.54 -15.88 4.66
C LEU A 555 9.59 -17.39 4.97
N ARG A 556 9.26 -18.23 4.00
CA ARG A 556 9.32 -19.69 4.13
C ARG A 556 10.75 -20.19 4.33
N SER A 557 11.69 -19.71 3.51
CA SER A 557 13.10 -20.06 3.62
C SER A 557 13.65 -19.68 5.00
N LYS A 558 13.35 -18.46 5.46
CA LYS A 558 13.83 -17.96 6.74
C LYS A 558 13.23 -18.69 7.93
N ALA A 559 11.95 -19.07 7.84
CA ALA A 559 11.31 -19.94 8.84
C ALA A 559 11.96 -21.33 8.91
N GLU A 560 12.38 -21.91 7.77
CA GLU A 560 13.11 -23.18 7.74
C GLU A 560 14.52 -23.04 8.33
N GLU A 561 15.26 -21.98 7.98
CA GLU A 561 16.57 -21.68 8.56
C GLU A 561 16.50 -21.55 10.08
N TRP A 562 15.50 -20.81 10.58
CA TRP A 562 15.26 -20.65 12.00
C TRP A 562 14.98 -22.00 12.69
N ARG A 563 14.13 -22.84 12.08
CA ARG A 563 13.85 -24.20 12.59
C ARG A 563 15.12 -25.04 12.70
N VAL A 564 15.94 -25.05 11.65
CA VAL A 564 17.18 -25.82 11.59
C VAL A 564 18.19 -25.32 12.63
N ALA A 565 18.37 -24.00 12.74
CA ALA A 565 19.27 -23.39 13.72
C ALA A 565 18.88 -23.73 15.17
N ARG A 566 17.60 -23.99 15.43
CA ARG A 566 17.08 -24.39 16.74
C ARG A 566 17.02 -25.91 16.95
N GLY A 567 17.36 -26.70 15.94
CA GLY A 567 17.26 -28.16 16.02
C GLY A 567 15.83 -28.66 16.18
N TYR A 568 14.84 -27.88 15.73
CA TYR A 568 13.44 -28.27 15.80
C TYR A 568 13.16 -29.31 14.72
N PRO A 569 12.40 -30.38 14.99
CA PRO A 569 12.12 -31.41 14.00
C PRO A 569 11.20 -30.89 12.90
N LYS A 570 11.38 -31.41 11.69
CA LYS A 570 10.52 -31.10 10.56
C LYS A 570 9.27 -31.97 10.66
N ASN A 571 8.14 -31.40 11.09
CA ASN A 571 6.85 -32.10 11.17
C ASN A 571 6.86 -33.38 12.01
N TRP A 572 7.54 -33.35 13.17
CA TRP A 572 7.58 -34.41 14.18
C TRP A 572 7.46 -35.83 13.60
N THR A 573 8.53 -36.28 12.93
CA THR A 573 8.50 -37.54 12.16
C THR A 573 8.63 -38.81 13.01
N SER A 574 8.97 -38.70 14.30
CA SER A 574 8.87 -39.81 15.28
C SER A 574 8.90 -39.32 16.74
N GLU A 575 8.33 -40.11 17.66
CA GLU A 575 8.42 -39.89 19.12
C GLU A 575 9.87 -39.87 19.60
N GLU A 576 10.76 -40.71 19.07
CA GLU A 576 12.17 -40.74 19.45
C GLU A 576 12.89 -39.42 19.10
N GLN A 577 12.55 -38.79 17.98
CA GLN A 577 13.09 -37.48 17.63
C GLN A 577 12.53 -36.36 18.50
N TYR A 578 11.26 -36.45 18.91
CA TYR A 578 10.68 -35.54 19.90
C TYR A 578 11.39 -35.69 21.25
N GLU A 579 11.62 -36.93 21.68
CA GLU A 579 12.17 -37.20 22.99
C GLU A 579 13.61 -36.71 23.16
N ASN A 580 14.40 -36.75 22.09
CA ASN A 580 15.80 -36.36 22.09
C ASN A 580 16.07 -34.85 21.90
N ILE A 581 15.04 -34.01 21.79
CA ILE A 581 15.20 -32.56 21.73
C ILE A 581 15.62 -32.04 23.11
N LYS A 582 16.78 -31.38 23.14
CA LYS A 582 17.31 -30.67 24.31
C LYS A 582 16.81 -29.25 24.41
#